data_AF-A0A2N0WRW1-F1
#
_entry.id   AF-A0A2N0WRW1-F1
#
_cell.length_a   1.000
_cell.length_b   1.000
_cell.length_c   1.000
_cell.angle_alpha   90.00
_cell.angle_beta   90.00
_cell.angle_gamma   90.00
#
_symmetry.space_group_name_H-M   'P 1'
#
loop_
_entity.id
_entity.type
_entity.pdbx_description
1 polymer ?
#
loop_
_entity_poly.entity_id
_entity_poly.type
_entity_poly.pdbx_seq_one_letter_code
_entity_poly.pdbx_strand_id
1 'polypeptide(L)'
;MFTFSEKQTALQQVAKHYACKIDCSELIQLFDSKLECSDAEQALTLCTSFQTLIDVAMDDPEKSQVFEPGQNFEALLFQLFNLFYNYMLKQGFESQWQQASDQAVSQNNQQ
;
A
#
# COMPACT_ATOMS: atom_id res chain seq x y z
N MET A 1 11.50 -1.78 9.95
CA MET A 1 11.61 -2.22 8.53
C MET A 1 10.34 -2.92 8.05
N PHE A 2 9.83 -2.54 6.87
CA PHE A 2 8.69 -3.21 6.22
C PHE A 2 9.18 -4.52 5.60
N THR A 3 8.54 -5.65 5.89
CA THR A 3 8.97 -6.96 5.39
C THR A 3 7.77 -7.80 4.95
N PHE A 4 7.94 -8.50 3.83
CA PHE A 4 7.06 -9.60 3.42
C PHE A 4 7.67 -10.91 3.92
N SER A 5 6.83 -11.82 4.42
CA SER A 5 7.27 -13.19 4.69
C SER A 5 7.53 -13.94 3.38
N GLU A 6 8.34 -15.00 3.44
CA GLU A 6 8.68 -15.82 2.25
C GLU A 6 7.44 -16.40 1.54
N LYS A 7 6.33 -16.58 2.27
CA LYS A 7 5.07 -17.10 1.75
C LYS A 7 4.17 -16.01 1.12
N GLN A 8 4.55 -14.74 1.23
CA GLN A 8 3.77 -13.59 0.76
C GLN A 8 4.25 -13.10 -0.62
N THR A 9 4.72 -13.99 -1.49
CA THR A 9 5.24 -13.66 -2.82
C THR A 9 4.21 -12.91 -3.68
N ALA A 10 2.96 -13.39 -3.69
CA ALA A 10 1.86 -12.73 -4.42
C ALA A 10 1.54 -11.35 -3.84
N LEU A 11 1.60 -11.21 -2.51
CA LEU A 11 1.36 -9.93 -1.84
C LEU A 11 2.41 -8.90 -2.22
N GLN A 12 3.68 -9.32 -2.23
CA GLN A 12 4.80 -8.49 -2.65
C GLN A 12 4.70 -8.11 -4.13
N GLN A 13 4.25 -9.05 -4.99
CA GLN A 13 4.04 -8.79 -6.41
C GLN A 13 2.96 -7.73 -6.64
N VAL A 14 1.80 -7.85 -5.98
CA VAL A 14 0.73 -6.85 -6.03
C VAL A 14 1.25 -5.49 -5.56
N ALA A 15 1.89 -5.43 -4.39
CA ALA A 15 2.40 -4.19 -3.82
C ALA A 15 3.39 -3.47 -4.76
N LYS A 16 4.35 -4.21 -5.33
CA LYS A 16 5.34 -3.66 -6.26
C LYS A 16 4.74 -3.27 -7.60
N HIS A 17 3.86 -4.10 -8.16
CA HIS A 17 3.20 -3.82 -9.43
C HIS A 17 2.48 -2.48 -9.38
N TYR A 18 1.65 -2.27 -8.35
CA TYR A 18 0.89 -1.03 -8.25
C TYR A 18 1.72 0.17 -7.79
N ALA A 19 2.73 -0.02 -6.94
CA ALA A 19 3.68 1.05 -6.63
C ALA A 19 4.41 1.56 -7.88
N CYS A 20 4.79 0.66 -8.79
CA CYS A 20 5.34 1.03 -10.10
C CYS A 20 4.28 1.71 -10.99
N LYS A 21 3.04 1.22 -10.99
CA LYS A 21 1.94 1.78 -11.81
C LYS A 21 1.61 3.23 -11.44
N ILE A 22 1.75 3.60 -10.16
CA ILE A 22 1.56 4.98 -9.67
C ILE A 22 2.85 5.81 -9.62
N ASP A 23 3.96 5.29 -10.16
CA ASP A 23 5.29 5.92 -10.17
C ASP A 23 5.79 6.40 -8.79
N CYS A 24 5.48 5.65 -7.73
CA CYS A 24 5.86 6.01 -6.36
C CYS A 24 7.16 5.30 -5.95
N SER A 25 8.29 5.97 -6.19
CA SER A 25 9.62 5.43 -5.86
C SER A 25 9.83 5.11 -4.37
N GLU A 26 9.15 5.82 -3.47
CA GLU A 26 9.25 5.61 -2.02
C GLU A 26 8.53 4.33 -1.59
N LEU A 27 7.34 4.05 -2.12
CA LEU A 27 6.65 2.78 -1.88
C LEU A 27 7.40 1.60 -2.48
N ILE A 28 7.98 1.75 -3.67
CA ILE A 28 8.83 0.71 -4.28
C ILE A 28 10.00 0.39 -3.35
N GLN A 29 10.71 1.42 -2.87
CA GLN A 29 11.83 1.24 -1.95
C GLN A 29 11.38 0.66 -0.60
N LEU A 30 10.21 1.06 -0.07
CA LEU A 30 9.65 0.50 1.16
C LEU A 30 9.34 -1.01 1.00
N PHE A 31 8.72 -1.41 -0.11
CA PHE A 31 8.36 -2.80 -0.40
C PHE A 31 9.56 -3.68 -0.80
N ASP A 32 10.65 -3.06 -1.21
CA ASP A 32 11.97 -3.68 -1.35
C ASP A 32 12.76 -3.72 -0.03
N SER A 33 12.19 -3.19 1.06
CA SER A 33 12.89 -3.03 2.34
C SER A 33 14.18 -2.21 2.21
N LYS A 34 14.25 -1.26 1.26
CA LYS A 34 15.37 -0.32 1.05
C LYS A 34 15.13 1.04 1.71
N LEU A 35 13.87 1.32 2.06
CA LEU A 35 13.46 2.51 2.80
C LEU A 35 12.89 2.10 4.15
N GLU A 36 13.20 2.86 5.18
CA GLU A 36 12.54 2.83 6.47
C GLU A 36 11.96 4.20 6.75
N CYS A 37 10.67 4.25 7.11
CA CYS A 37 9.98 5.48 7.42
C CYS A 37 10.58 6.13 8.68
N SER A 38 11.22 7.29 8.53
CA SER A 38 11.97 7.93 9.62
C SER A 38 11.23 9.06 10.33
N ASP A 39 10.25 9.68 9.70
CA ASP A 39 9.59 10.87 10.19
C ASP A 39 8.12 10.97 9.73
N ALA A 40 7.41 11.93 10.34
CA ALA A 40 5.98 12.12 10.13
C ALA A 40 5.64 12.64 8.72
N GLU A 41 6.52 13.40 8.08
CA GLU A 41 6.27 13.91 6.74
C GLU A 41 6.34 12.77 5.73
N GLN A 42 7.40 11.96 5.80
CA GLN A 42 7.55 10.77 4.99
C GLN A 42 6.44 9.75 5.25
N ALA A 43 6.04 9.57 6.51
CA ALA A 43 4.93 8.67 6.86
C ALA A 43 3.63 9.10 6.21
N LEU A 44 3.33 10.41 6.22
CA LEU A 44 2.14 10.94 5.55
C LEU A 44 2.20 10.70 4.04
N THR A 45 3.32 11.01 3.40
CA THR A 45 3.51 10.76 1.95
C THR A 45 3.33 9.28 1.59
N LEU A 46 3.92 8.38 2.38
CA LEU A 46 3.75 6.93 2.20
C LEU A 46 2.30 6.50 2.39
N CYS A 47 1.59 7.01 3.40
CA CYS A 47 0.19 6.69 3.63
C CYS A 47 -0.72 7.20 2.50
N THR A 48 -0.53 8.43 2.06
CA THR A 48 -1.30 9.01 0.94
C THR A 48 -1.05 8.24 -0.34
N SER A 49 0.21 7.95 -0.67
CA SER A 49 0.58 7.16 -1.85
C SER A 49 0.01 5.74 -1.77
N PHE A 50 -0.04 5.16 -0.56
CA PHE A 50 -0.62 3.84 -0.36
C PHE A 50 -2.13 3.84 -0.59
N GLN A 51 -2.86 4.89 -0.21
CA GLN A 51 -4.29 5.00 -0.55
C GLN A 51 -4.49 5.05 -2.06
N THR A 52 -3.71 5.88 -2.77
CA THR A 52 -3.75 5.93 -4.24
C THR A 52 -3.43 4.57 -4.87
N LEU A 53 -2.49 3.82 -4.28
CA LEU A 53 -2.18 2.45 -4.71
C LEU A 53 -3.41 1.55 -4.59
N ILE A 54 -4.13 1.59 -3.47
CA ILE A 54 -5.33 0.77 -3.26
C ILE A 54 -6.43 1.17 -4.26
N ASP A 55 -6.68 2.45 -4.46
CA ASP A 55 -7.71 2.94 -5.39
C ASP A 55 -7.42 2.46 -6.82
N VAL A 56 -6.18 2.68 -7.29
CA VAL A 56 -5.74 2.23 -8.63
C VAL A 56 -5.84 0.71 -8.76
N ALA A 57 -5.50 -0.03 -7.70
CA ALA A 57 -5.56 -1.48 -7.70
C ALA A 57 -7.02 -1.99 -7.77
N MET A 58 -7.94 -1.35 -7.05
CA MET A 58 -9.36 -1.71 -7.05
C MET A 58 -10.02 -1.49 -8.42
N ASP A 59 -9.67 -0.40 -9.09
CA ASP A 59 -10.24 0.00 -10.38
C ASP A 59 -9.55 -0.61 -11.60
N ASP A 60 -8.44 -1.33 -11.40
CA ASP A 60 -7.67 -1.92 -12.51
C ASP A 60 -8.44 -3.07 -13.20
N PRO A 61 -8.83 -2.92 -14.48
CA PRO A 61 -9.52 -3.99 -15.21
C PRO A 61 -8.62 -5.21 -15.45
N GLU A 62 -7.29 -5.04 -15.37
CA GLU A 62 -6.30 -6.10 -15.64
C GLU A 62 -5.74 -6.73 -14.35
N LYS A 63 -6.29 -6.40 -13.18
CA LYS A 63 -5.81 -6.87 -11.87
C LYS A 63 -5.63 -8.39 -11.76
N SER A 64 -6.47 -9.16 -12.45
CA SER A 64 -6.39 -10.62 -12.48
C SER A 64 -5.13 -11.18 -13.15
N GLN A 65 -4.38 -10.35 -13.89
CA GLN A 65 -3.12 -10.72 -14.54
C GLN A 65 -1.89 -10.49 -13.65
N VAL A 66 -2.07 -9.83 -12.50
CA VAL A 66 -0.96 -9.40 -11.63
C VAL A 66 -0.41 -10.54 -10.77
N PHE A 67 -1.15 -11.63 -10.58
CA PHE A 67 -0.81 -12.72 -9.67
C PHE A 67 -1.32 -14.08 -10.21
N GLU A 68 -1.00 -15.18 -9.53
CA GLU A 68 -1.33 -16.52 -10.02
C GLU A 68 -2.85 -16.80 -10.08
N PRO A 69 -3.33 -17.59 -11.07
CA PRO A 69 -4.73 -17.98 -11.16
C PRO A 69 -5.23 -18.66 -9.88
N GLY A 70 -6.40 -18.25 -9.40
CA GLY A 70 -7.06 -18.85 -8.22
C GLY A 70 -6.78 -18.12 -6.90
N GLN A 71 -5.94 -17.09 -6.88
CA GLN A 71 -5.84 -16.20 -5.72
C GLN A 71 -6.96 -15.14 -5.76
N ASN A 72 -7.47 -14.76 -4.59
CA ASN A 72 -8.47 -13.70 -4.49
C ASN A 72 -7.76 -12.35 -4.33
N PHE A 73 -7.90 -11.48 -5.33
CA PHE A 73 -7.27 -10.16 -5.35
C PHE A 73 -7.70 -9.27 -4.18
N GLU A 74 -9.00 -9.21 -3.87
CA GLU A 74 -9.51 -8.41 -2.76
C GLU A 74 -8.95 -8.90 -1.43
N ALA A 75 -8.80 -10.23 -1.28
CA ALA A 75 -8.15 -10.81 -0.11
C ALA A 75 -6.66 -10.47 -0.03
N LEU A 76 -5.96 -10.36 -1.17
CA LEU A 76 -4.57 -9.90 -1.22
C LEU A 76 -4.46 -8.42 -0.88
N LEU A 77 -5.31 -7.56 -1.45
CA LEU A 77 -5.33 -6.13 -1.11
C LEU A 77 -5.66 -5.90 0.36
N PHE A 78 -6.63 -6.61 0.93
CA PHE A 78 -6.94 -6.51 2.34
C PHE A 78 -5.77 -6.97 3.24
N GLN A 79 -5.05 -8.01 2.85
CA GLN A 79 -3.83 -8.42 3.55
C GLN A 79 -2.72 -7.36 3.45
N LEU A 80 -2.57 -6.73 2.28
CA LEU A 80 -1.56 -5.69 2.05
C LEU A 80 -1.86 -4.46 2.90
N PHE A 81 -3.13 -4.05 2.93
CA PHE A 81 -3.64 -2.99 3.78
C PHE A 81 -3.31 -3.26 5.25
N ASN A 82 -3.65 -4.44 5.76
CA ASN A 82 -3.35 -4.79 7.15
C ASN A 82 -1.85 -4.81 7.44
N LEU A 83 -1.03 -5.28 6.49
CA LEU A 83 0.43 -5.30 6.65
C LEU A 83 0.98 -3.87 6.77
N PHE A 84 0.54 -2.98 5.89
CA PHE A 84 0.98 -1.59 5.86
C PHE A 84 0.48 -0.77 7.06
N TYR A 85 -0.79 -0.93 7.42
CA TYR A 85 -1.36 -0.35 8.63
C TYR A 85 -0.57 -0.75 9.87
N ASN A 86 -0.35 -2.05 10.07
CA ASN A 86 0.42 -2.54 11.21
C ASN A 86 1.87 -2.05 11.20
N TYR A 87 2.47 -1.85 10.02
CA TYR A 87 3.77 -1.22 9.90
C TYR A 87 3.75 0.22 10.42
N MET A 88 2.80 1.05 9.97
CA MET A 88 2.67 2.45 10.41
C MET A 88 2.43 2.57 11.92
N LEU A 89 1.56 1.72 12.49
CA LEU A 89 1.32 1.68 13.93
C LEU A 89 2.58 1.34 14.72
N LYS A 90 3.34 0.33 14.28
CA LYS A 90 4.59 -0.07 14.93
C LYS A 90 5.66 1.01 14.89
N GLN A 91 5.61 1.89 13.89
CA GLN A 91 6.51 3.04 13.77
C GLN A 91 6.00 4.28 14.52
N GLY A 92 4.81 4.25 15.10
CA GLY A 92 4.21 5.38 15.82
C GLY A 92 3.53 6.42 14.93
N PHE A 93 3.23 6.07 13.67
CA PHE A 93 2.65 6.98 12.68
C PHE A 93 1.13 6.82 12.50
N GLU A 94 0.42 6.44 13.56
CA GLU A 94 -1.04 6.27 13.54
C GLU A 94 -1.76 7.56 13.15
N SER A 95 -1.28 8.71 13.61
CA SER A 95 -1.87 10.01 13.25
C SER A 95 -1.77 10.32 11.76
N GLN A 96 -0.66 9.97 11.10
CA GLN A 96 -0.47 10.17 9.66
C GLN A 96 -1.34 9.22 8.85
N TRP A 97 -1.48 7.97 9.32
CA TRP A 97 -2.40 7.01 8.74
C TRP A 97 -3.85 7.52 8.78
N GLN A 98 -4.30 7.99 9.94
CA GLN A 98 -5.65 8.54 10.10
C GLN A 98 -5.86 9.76 9.20
N GLN A 99 -4.89 10.68 9.19
CA GLN A 99 -4.94 11.87 8.33
C GLN A 99 -5.06 11.52 6.85
N ALA A 100 -4.26 10.60 6.34
CA ALA A 100 -4.33 10.17 4.94
C ALA A 100 -5.68 9.49 4.62
N SER A 101 -6.21 8.70 5.56
CA SER A 101 -7.51 8.03 5.41
C SER A 101 -8.67 9.04 5.38
N ASP A 102 -8.66 10.05 6.26
CA ASP A 102 -9.67 11.11 6.30
C ASP A 102 -9.68 11.93 5.00
N GLN A 103 -8.48 12.19 4.45
CA GLN A 103 -8.33 12.87 3.18
C GLN A 103 -8.91 12.06 2.02
N ALA A 104 -8.62 10.75 1.96
CA ALA A 104 -9.15 9.85 0.93
C ALA A 104 -10.69 9.78 0.98
N VAL A 105 -11.29 9.65 2.18
CA VAL A 105 -12.75 9.65 2.35
C VAL A 105 -13.38 10.98 1.90
N SER A 106 -12.73 12.10 2.21
CA SER A 106 -13.22 13.42 1.82
C SER A 106 -13.21 13.62 0.30
N GLN A 107 -12.22 13.06 -0.40
CA GLN A 107 -12.14 13.11 -1.86
C GLN A 107 -13.21 12.25 -2.54
N ASN A 108 -13.46 11.04 -2.02
CA ASN A 108 -14.47 10.12 -2.56
C ASN A 108 -15.90 10.63 -2.37
N ASN A 109 -16.16 11.45 -1.35
CA ASN A 109 -17.49 12.06 -1.12
C ASN A 109 -17.76 13.31 -1.99
N GLN A 110 -16.78 13.78 -2.77
CA GLN A 110 -16.91 14.96 -3.64
C GLN A 110 -17.04 14.62 -5.14
N GLN A 111 -16.93 13.34 -5.49
CA GLN A 111 -17.15 12.81 -6.86
C GLN A 111 -18.57 12.25 -7.01
#